data_AF-A0A5N6STJ4-F1
#
_entry.id   AF-A0A5N6STJ4-F1
#
_cell.length_a   1.000
_cell.length_b   1.000
_cell.length_c   1.000
_cell.angle_alpha   90.00
_cell.angle_beta   90.00
_cell.angle_gamma   90.00
#
_symmetry.space_group_name_H-M   'P 1'
#
loop_
_entity.id
_entity.type
_entity.pdbx_description
1 polymer ?
#
loop_
_entity_poly.entity_id
_entity_poly.type
_entity_poly.pdbx_seq_one_letter_code
_entity_poly.pdbx_strand_id
1 'polypeptide(L)'
;MAQALHRFDMRLRLGAVRDNAASQKRAAAEAALRKHKPTSPTVKTEAEAKAEEDAIAKAKAAAEEAAKPAPKPHIRPLSESKAIESGATFISETFLFIVAGGLIVFESWRSRRKENTRREDVETRLAELEKSEKAAREALLAVEKELLAQKAKHGELSKSSHRILPREVWDVERQEEREQIEEQGWWAWISSYLPVSQTPEQQAESVIRESKKTIPKVPAPVGEVVPAQNPASPDQSLESRKA
;
A
#
# COMPACT_ATOMS: atom_id res chain seq x y z
N MET A 1 9.66 21.41 -30.32
CA MET A 1 9.80 20.12 -29.58
C MET A 1 11.24 19.88 -29.09
N ALA A 2 12.24 19.85 -29.98
CA ALA A 2 13.64 19.55 -29.65
C ALA A 2 14.24 20.33 -28.45
N GLN A 3 13.97 21.63 -28.33
CA GLN A 3 14.38 22.48 -27.19
C GLN A 3 13.92 21.92 -25.81
N ALA A 4 12.78 21.23 -25.76
CA ALA A 4 12.26 20.61 -24.53
C ALA A 4 12.99 19.30 -24.21
N LEU A 5 13.28 18.46 -25.22
CA LEU A 5 14.05 17.23 -25.07
C LEU A 5 15.48 17.52 -24.60
N HIS A 6 16.18 18.49 -25.22
CA HIS A 6 17.50 18.93 -24.77
C HIS A 6 17.48 19.45 -23.31
N ARG A 7 16.46 20.23 -22.93
CA ARG A 7 16.29 20.67 -21.53
C ARG A 7 15.99 19.53 -20.55
N PHE A 8 15.38 18.44 -21.02
CA PHE A 8 15.09 17.26 -20.21
C PHE A 8 16.34 16.39 -20.00
N ASP A 9 17.05 16.07 -21.09
CA ASP A 9 18.35 15.38 -21.04
C ASP A 9 19.35 16.09 -20.13
N MET A 10 19.55 17.40 -20.33
CA MET A 10 20.42 18.21 -19.48
C MET A 10 19.98 18.22 -18.02
N ARG A 11 18.67 18.16 -17.71
CA ARG A 11 18.19 18.04 -16.32
C ARG A 11 18.50 16.67 -15.72
N LEU A 12 18.35 15.59 -16.47
CA LEU A 12 18.68 14.24 -16.00
C LEU A 12 20.19 14.10 -15.78
N ARG A 13 21.02 14.52 -16.74
CA ARG A 13 22.48 14.46 -16.67
C ARG A 13 23.04 15.33 -15.54
N LEU A 14 22.59 16.60 -15.42
CA LEU A 14 22.97 17.47 -14.31
C LEU A 14 22.39 16.97 -12.97
N GLY A 15 21.24 16.31 -12.99
CA GLY A 15 20.64 15.64 -11.84
C GLY A 15 21.55 14.53 -11.31
N ALA A 16 21.95 13.57 -12.16
CA ALA A 16 22.82 12.46 -11.79
C ALA A 16 24.18 12.91 -11.24
N VAL A 17 24.83 13.88 -11.91
CA VAL A 17 26.12 14.44 -11.44
C VAL A 17 25.95 15.15 -10.10
N ARG A 18 24.86 15.92 -9.93
CA ARG A 18 24.65 16.69 -8.71
C ARG A 18 24.15 15.86 -7.53
N ASP A 19 23.37 14.81 -7.77
CA ASP A 19 22.93 13.88 -6.74
C ASP A 19 24.14 13.08 -6.20
N ASN A 20 25.04 12.65 -7.08
CA ASN A 20 26.31 12.05 -6.67
C ASN A 20 27.17 13.04 -5.84
N ALA A 21 27.33 14.29 -6.30
CA ALA A 21 28.06 15.31 -5.54
C ALA A 21 27.39 15.70 -4.20
N ALA A 22 26.06 15.68 -4.12
CA ALA A 22 25.31 15.93 -2.89
C ALA A 22 25.41 14.73 -1.92
N SER A 23 25.31 13.51 -2.44
CA SER A 23 25.52 12.25 -1.71
C SER A 23 26.94 12.19 -1.11
N GLN A 24 27.98 12.49 -1.90
CA GLN A 24 29.36 12.56 -1.40
C GLN A 24 29.53 13.62 -0.29
N LYS A 25 28.91 14.80 -0.44
CA LYS A 25 28.95 15.84 0.60
C LYS A 25 28.24 15.43 1.88
N ARG A 26 27.09 14.75 1.78
CA ARG A 26 26.36 14.19 2.93
C ARG A 26 27.16 13.08 3.61
N ALA A 27 27.72 12.15 2.85
CA ALA A 27 28.60 11.09 3.36
C ALA A 27 29.84 11.66 4.07
N ALA A 28 30.45 12.72 3.53
CA ALA A 28 31.57 13.41 4.16
C ALA A 28 31.17 14.14 5.47
N ALA A 29 30.02 14.81 5.49
CA ALA A 29 29.49 15.45 6.69
C ALA A 29 29.10 14.43 7.78
N GLU A 30 28.48 13.32 7.41
CA GLU A 30 28.19 12.20 8.32
C GLU A 30 29.47 11.52 8.83
N ALA A 31 30.49 11.37 8.00
CA ALA A 31 31.79 10.84 8.42
C ALA A 31 32.51 11.79 9.40
N ALA A 32 32.41 13.11 9.19
CA ALA A 32 32.91 14.11 10.15
C ALA A 32 32.12 14.05 11.48
N LEU A 33 30.79 13.99 11.42
CA LEU A 33 29.94 13.83 12.61
C LEU A 33 30.22 12.51 13.36
N ARG A 34 30.54 11.41 12.66
CA ARG A 34 30.93 10.14 13.27
C ARG A 34 32.27 10.21 14.01
N LYS A 35 33.24 11.03 13.56
CA LYS A 35 34.54 11.22 14.24
C LYS A 35 34.42 11.93 15.59
N HIS A 36 33.39 12.74 15.79
CA HIS A 36 33.14 13.46 17.05
C HIS A 36 32.12 12.75 17.96
N LYS A 37 31.79 11.48 17.71
CA LYS A 37 31.03 10.64 18.65
C LYS A 37 32.00 9.92 19.60
N PRO A 38 32.08 10.27 20.90
CA PRO A 38 32.99 9.59 21.82
C PRO A 38 32.56 8.13 22.03
N THR A 39 33.50 7.20 21.82
CA THR A 39 33.28 5.75 21.99
C THR A 39 33.57 5.25 23.41
N SER A 40 34.10 6.10 24.29
CA SER A 40 34.37 5.77 25.70
C SER A 40 33.88 6.87 26.67
N PRO A 41 33.25 6.50 27.79
CA PRO A 41 32.80 7.45 28.81
C PRO A 41 33.95 7.84 29.74
N THR A 42 34.80 8.76 29.29
CA THR A 42 35.87 9.36 30.11
C THR A 42 35.51 10.79 30.49
N VAL A 43 35.78 11.19 31.74
CA VAL A 43 35.59 12.57 32.21
C VAL A 43 36.57 13.50 31.50
N LYS A 44 36.05 14.48 30.76
CA LYS A 44 36.84 15.48 30.01
C LYS A 44 36.98 16.77 30.79
N THR A 45 38.01 17.55 30.51
CA THR A 45 38.17 18.89 31.10
C THR A 45 37.19 19.89 30.48
N GLU A 46 36.83 20.95 31.22
CA GLU A 46 35.84 21.94 30.75
C GLU A 46 36.24 22.65 29.44
N ALA A 47 37.54 22.75 29.16
CA ALA A 47 38.07 23.34 27.94
C ALA A 47 37.84 22.43 26.72
N GLU A 48 38.00 21.11 26.90
CA GLU A 48 37.77 20.11 25.84
C GLU A 48 36.28 19.94 25.54
N ALA A 49 35.43 19.99 26.57
CA ALA A 49 33.98 19.93 26.40
C ALA A 49 33.46 21.07 25.50
N LYS A 50 33.87 22.32 25.76
CA LYS A 50 33.47 23.48 24.95
C LYS A 50 33.99 23.39 23.50
N ALA A 51 35.23 22.93 23.31
CA ALA A 51 35.80 22.75 21.98
C ALA A 51 35.07 21.66 21.16
N GLU A 52 34.63 20.58 21.81
CA GLU A 52 33.82 19.53 21.17
C GLU A 52 32.40 19.98 20.87
N GLU A 53 31.74 20.72 21.78
CA GLU A 53 30.41 21.29 21.54
C GLU A 53 30.41 22.26 20.35
N ASP A 54 31.40 23.15 20.26
CA ASP A 54 31.59 24.05 19.12
C ASP A 54 31.86 23.29 17.80
N ALA A 55 32.65 22.22 17.85
CA ALA A 55 32.93 21.37 16.69
C ALA A 55 31.68 20.60 16.24
N ILE A 56 30.89 20.08 17.18
CA ILE A 56 29.62 19.39 16.92
C ILE A 56 28.57 20.39 16.39
N ALA A 57 28.50 21.60 16.92
CA ALA A 57 27.62 22.67 16.42
C ALA A 57 27.98 23.06 14.98
N LYS A 58 29.26 23.28 14.69
CA LYS A 58 29.76 23.56 13.32
C LYS A 58 29.50 22.39 12.36
N ALA A 59 29.70 21.15 12.80
CA ALA A 59 29.44 19.96 11.99
C ALA A 59 27.93 19.74 11.73
N LYS A 60 27.06 20.04 12.70
CA LYS A 60 25.60 20.04 12.52
C LYS A 60 25.16 21.13 11.54
N ALA A 61 25.67 22.35 11.69
CA ALA A 61 25.39 23.45 10.76
C ALA A 61 25.85 23.15 9.32
N ALA A 62 27.04 22.54 9.15
CA ALA A 62 27.54 22.10 7.86
C ALA A 62 26.69 20.95 7.25
N ALA A 63 26.18 20.04 8.07
CA ALA A 63 25.25 19.00 7.62
C ALA A 63 23.88 19.57 7.21
N GLU A 64 23.37 20.57 7.93
CA GLU A 64 22.15 21.29 7.57
C GLU A 64 22.33 22.09 6.27
N GLU A 65 23.47 22.73 6.06
CA GLU A 65 23.79 23.40 4.81
C GLU A 65 23.91 22.41 3.64
N ALA A 66 24.52 21.24 3.86
CA ALA A 66 24.56 20.13 2.88
C ALA A 66 23.19 19.44 2.64
N ALA A 67 22.22 19.65 3.54
CA ALA A 67 20.85 19.18 3.37
C ALA A 67 20.00 20.12 2.49
N LYS A 68 20.34 21.42 2.41
CA LYS A 68 19.57 22.41 1.63
C LYS A 68 19.51 22.03 0.14
N PRO A 69 18.30 21.98 -0.47
CA PRO A 69 18.15 21.58 -1.86
C PRO A 69 18.82 22.60 -2.78
N ALA A 70 19.55 22.10 -3.76
CA ALA A 70 20.28 22.91 -4.70
C ALA A 70 19.37 23.81 -5.57
N PRO A 71 19.83 25.01 -5.98
CA PRO A 71 19.11 25.82 -6.96
C PRO A 71 19.00 25.06 -8.29
N LYS A 72 17.82 25.15 -8.93
CA LYS A 72 17.52 24.49 -10.20
C LYS A 72 18.45 25.03 -11.30
N PRO A 73 19.16 24.18 -12.07
CA PRO A 73 20.07 24.66 -13.11
C PRO A 73 19.32 25.37 -14.24
N HIS A 74 19.76 26.59 -14.57
CA HIS A 74 19.21 27.37 -15.68
C HIS A 74 19.88 26.96 -17.00
N ILE A 75 19.15 26.20 -17.82
CA ILE A 75 19.64 25.70 -19.12
C ILE A 75 19.33 26.72 -20.21
N ARG A 76 20.38 27.33 -20.77
CA ARG A 76 20.28 28.26 -21.90
C ARG A 76 19.62 27.54 -23.11
N PRO A 77 18.75 28.23 -23.88
CA PRO A 77 18.31 27.70 -25.16
C PRO A 77 19.50 27.54 -26.09
N LEU A 78 19.58 26.41 -26.79
CA LEU A 78 20.53 26.20 -27.88
C LEU A 78 19.87 26.58 -29.21
N SER A 79 20.68 26.68 -30.28
CA SER A 79 20.16 26.75 -31.65
C SER A 79 19.33 25.49 -31.95
N GLU A 80 18.27 25.65 -32.75
CA GLU A 80 17.30 24.57 -32.96
C GLU A 80 17.94 23.32 -33.56
N SER A 81 18.86 23.47 -34.53
CA SER A 81 19.62 22.37 -35.12
C SER A 81 20.38 21.55 -34.08
N LYS A 82 21.05 22.21 -33.12
CA LYS A 82 21.83 21.53 -32.08
C LYS A 82 20.94 20.90 -31.00
N ALA A 83 19.78 21.49 -30.74
CA ALA A 83 18.76 20.88 -29.89
C ALA A 83 18.13 19.63 -30.54
N ILE A 84 17.97 19.61 -31.87
CA ILE A 84 17.47 18.44 -32.63
C ILE A 84 18.50 17.30 -32.56
N GLU A 85 19.77 17.58 -32.84
CA GLU A 85 20.87 16.61 -32.76
C GLU A 85 20.97 15.98 -31.36
N SER A 86 21.03 16.81 -30.31
CA SER A 86 21.04 16.32 -28.93
C SER A 86 19.77 15.56 -28.55
N GLY A 87 18.61 15.95 -29.08
CA GLY A 87 17.35 15.22 -28.89
C GLY A 87 17.37 13.84 -29.55
N ALA A 88 17.97 13.71 -30.73
CA ALA A 88 18.14 12.43 -31.41
C ALA A 88 19.06 11.48 -30.64
N THR A 89 20.20 11.98 -30.14
CA THR A 89 21.10 11.20 -29.26
C THR A 89 20.39 10.74 -27.98
N PHE A 90 19.59 11.61 -27.35
CA PHE A 90 18.85 11.24 -26.15
C PHE A 90 17.80 10.14 -26.40
N ILE A 91 17.11 10.17 -27.55
CA ILE A 91 16.13 9.14 -27.93
C ILE A 91 16.82 7.79 -28.18
N SER A 92 17.94 7.76 -28.91
CA SER A 92 18.66 6.51 -29.16
C SER A 92 19.32 5.94 -27.89
N GLU A 93 19.88 6.79 -27.03
CA GLU A 93 20.40 6.40 -25.72
C GLU A 93 19.28 5.82 -24.84
N THR A 94 18.14 6.50 -24.72
CA THR A 94 16.98 6.04 -23.94
C THR A 94 16.43 4.71 -24.46
N PHE A 95 16.36 4.54 -25.78
CA PHE A 95 15.93 3.27 -26.38
C PHE A 95 16.85 2.11 -25.98
N LEU A 96 18.18 2.30 -26.06
CA LEU A 96 19.15 1.28 -25.65
C LEU A 96 19.04 0.96 -24.14
N PHE A 97 18.84 1.97 -23.28
CA PHE A 97 18.62 1.75 -21.85
C PHE A 97 17.31 1.02 -21.55
N ILE A 98 16.23 1.30 -22.26
CA ILE A 98 14.96 0.57 -22.11
C ILE A 98 15.10 -0.89 -22.56
N VAL A 99 15.79 -1.15 -23.68
CA VAL A 99 16.05 -2.52 -24.14
C VAL A 99 16.94 -3.27 -23.16
N ALA A 100 18.06 -2.68 -22.72
CA ALA A 100 18.99 -3.32 -21.78
C ALA A 100 18.35 -3.55 -20.40
N GLY A 101 17.70 -2.52 -19.82
CA GLY A 101 16.99 -2.62 -18.55
C GLY A 101 15.80 -3.59 -18.62
N GLY A 102 15.07 -3.56 -19.73
CA GLY A 102 13.96 -4.49 -20.01
C GLY A 102 14.43 -5.94 -20.08
N LEU A 103 15.55 -6.22 -20.75
CA LEU A 103 16.17 -7.56 -20.77
C LEU A 103 16.59 -8.02 -19.37
N ILE A 104 17.21 -7.14 -18.56
CA ILE A 104 17.62 -7.48 -17.17
C ILE A 104 16.38 -7.78 -16.30
N VAL A 105 15.33 -6.96 -16.38
CA VAL A 105 14.08 -7.19 -15.62
C VAL A 105 13.36 -8.45 -16.11
N PHE A 106 13.33 -8.69 -17.42
CA PHE A 106 12.74 -9.90 -18.00
C PHE A 106 13.48 -11.17 -17.59
N GLU A 107 14.82 -11.17 -17.65
CA GLU A 107 15.67 -12.27 -17.19
C GLU A 107 15.48 -12.53 -15.69
N SER A 108 15.45 -11.47 -14.88
CA SER A 108 15.17 -11.52 -13.43
C SER A 108 13.80 -12.11 -13.14
N TRP A 109 12.74 -11.65 -13.82
CA TRP A 109 11.37 -12.17 -13.65
C TRP A 109 11.25 -13.64 -14.09
N ARG A 110 11.84 -13.98 -15.25
CA ARG A 110 11.90 -15.35 -15.79
C ARG A 110 12.66 -16.30 -14.86
N SER A 111 13.75 -15.84 -14.25
CA SER A 111 14.53 -16.59 -13.26
C SER A 111 13.74 -16.78 -11.97
N ARG A 112 13.21 -15.69 -11.40
CA ARG A 112 12.38 -15.69 -10.18
C ARG A 112 11.19 -16.62 -10.27
N ARG A 113 10.52 -16.73 -11.42
CA ARG A 113 9.39 -17.67 -11.61
C ARG A 113 9.75 -19.12 -11.28
N LYS A 114 10.98 -19.58 -11.59
CA LYS A 114 11.43 -20.95 -11.26
C LYS A 114 11.80 -21.11 -9.78
N GLU A 115 12.29 -20.04 -9.16
CA GLU A 115 12.59 -20.04 -7.73
C GLU A 115 11.32 -19.97 -6.88
N ASN A 116 10.33 -19.16 -7.29
CA ASN A 116 9.04 -19.03 -6.61
C ASN A 116 8.33 -20.37 -6.55
N THR A 117 8.21 -21.11 -7.66
CA THR A 117 7.58 -22.43 -7.64
C THR A 117 8.31 -23.47 -6.77
N ARG A 118 9.63 -23.32 -6.58
CA ARG A 118 10.38 -24.15 -5.61
C ARG A 118 10.09 -23.74 -4.16
N ARG A 119 9.96 -22.44 -3.89
CA ARG A 119 9.58 -21.91 -2.58
C ARG A 119 8.13 -22.31 -2.24
N GLU A 120 7.21 -22.15 -3.18
CA GLU A 120 5.80 -22.59 -3.09
C GLU A 120 5.67 -24.10 -2.80
N ASP A 121 6.44 -24.97 -3.47
CA ASP A 121 6.46 -26.42 -3.19
C ASP A 121 7.01 -26.71 -1.78
N VAL A 122 8.09 -26.05 -1.36
CA VAL A 122 8.66 -26.20 -0.01
C VAL A 122 7.71 -25.69 1.07
N GLU A 123 7.09 -24.53 0.88
CA GLU A 123 6.08 -23.95 1.76
C GLU A 123 4.83 -24.84 1.85
N THR A 124 4.38 -25.39 0.72
CA THR A 124 3.24 -26.34 0.69
C THR A 124 3.56 -27.60 1.50
N ARG A 125 4.74 -28.20 1.31
CA ARG A 125 5.18 -29.38 2.08
C ARG A 125 5.38 -29.08 3.55
N LEU A 126 5.91 -27.91 3.89
CA LEU A 126 6.08 -27.49 5.28
C LEU A 126 4.70 -27.35 5.96
N ALA A 127 3.75 -26.67 5.31
CA ALA A 127 2.38 -26.55 5.79
C ALA A 127 1.62 -27.89 5.84
N GLU A 128 1.92 -28.84 4.95
CA GLU A 128 1.38 -30.22 5.03
C GLU A 128 1.97 -30.99 6.22
N LEU A 129 3.28 -30.91 6.43
CA LEU A 129 3.97 -31.52 7.58
C LEU A 129 3.45 -30.95 8.90
N GLU A 130 3.35 -29.63 9.04
CA GLU A 130 2.80 -28.95 10.21
C GLU A 130 1.35 -29.40 10.50
N LYS A 131 0.50 -29.50 9.47
CA LYS A 131 -0.87 -30.03 9.63
C LYS A 131 -0.88 -31.49 10.08
N SER A 132 0.00 -32.32 9.50
CA SER A 132 0.11 -33.74 9.87
C SER A 132 0.59 -33.92 11.31
N GLU A 133 1.51 -33.07 11.76
CA GLU A 133 2.02 -33.06 13.13
C GLU A 133 0.95 -32.57 14.11
N LYS A 134 0.23 -31.48 13.79
CA LYS A 134 -0.91 -30.99 14.59
C LYS A 134 -1.99 -32.06 14.75
N ALA A 135 -2.41 -32.70 13.65
CA ALA A 135 -3.38 -33.79 13.68
C ALA A 135 -2.89 -35.00 14.52
N ALA A 136 -1.60 -35.35 14.44
CA ALA A 136 -1.02 -36.41 15.27
C ALA A 136 -1.00 -36.02 16.76
N ARG A 137 -0.66 -34.76 17.08
CA ARG A 137 -0.70 -34.21 18.44
C ARG A 137 -2.14 -34.24 18.99
N GLU A 138 -3.13 -33.76 18.24
CA GLU A 138 -4.55 -33.82 18.60
C GLU A 138 -5.05 -35.25 18.85
N ALA A 139 -4.67 -36.20 18.00
CA ALA A 139 -5.04 -37.61 18.16
C ALA A 139 -4.48 -38.19 19.47
N LEU A 140 -3.23 -37.85 19.83
CA LEU A 140 -2.67 -38.22 21.12
C LEU A 140 -3.46 -37.59 22.28
N LEU A 141 -3.82 -36.29 22.19
CA LEU A 141 -4.63 -35.63 23.23
C LEU A 141 -6.00 -36.31 23.42
N ALA A 142 -6.64 -36.77 22.34
CA ALA A 142 -7.89 -37.52 22.39
C ALA A 142 -7.70 -38.86 23.13
N VAL A 143 -6.66 -39.62 22.79
CA VAL A 143 -6.34 -40.89 23.46
C VAL A 143 -6.00 -40.70 24.94
N GLU A 144 -5.27 -39.65 25.33
CA GLU A 144 -5.03 -39.38 26.77
C GLU A 144 -6.34 -39.07 27.51
N LYS A 145 -7.25 -38.28 26.91
CA LYS A 145 -8.58 -37.99 27.49
C LYS A 145 -9.38 -39.27 27.72
N GLU A 146 -9.40 -40.19 26.76
CA GLU A 146 -10.07 -41.49 26.90
C GLU A 146 -9.41 -42.39 27.98
N LEU A 147 -8.08 -42.46 28.00
CA LEU A 147 -7.31 -43.25 28.96
C LEU A 147 -7.54 -42.73 30.40
N LEU A 148 -7.54 -41.41 30.60
CA LEU A 148 -7.89 -40.79 31.88
C LEU A 148 -9.35 -41.05 32.27
N ALA A 149 -10.29 -41.00 31.33
CA ALA A 149 -11.70 -41.32 31.58
C ALA A 149 -11.91 -42.80 31.95
N GLN A 150 -11.14 -43.72 31.36
CA GLN A 150 -11.14 -45.14 31.76
C GLN A 150 -10.55 -45.31 33.17
N LYS A 151 -9.38 -44.72 33.45
CA LYS A 151 -8.77 -44.76 34.79
C LYS A 151 -9.66 -44.17 35.89
N ALA A 152 -10.44 -43.13 35.57
CA ALA A 152 -11.46 -42.58 36.46
C ALA A 152 -12.53 -43.61 36.81
N LYS A 153 -13.06 -44.33 35.81
CA LYS A 153 -14.08 -45.38 36.00
C LYS A 153 -13.56 -46.57 36.80
N HIS A 154 -12.27 -46.90 36.66
CA HIS A 154 -11.62 -48.00 37.41
C HIS A 154 -11.08 -47.58 38.79
N GLY A 155 -11.20 -46.31 39.19
CA GLY A 155 -10.79 -45.84 40.51
C GLY A 155 -9.28 -45.69 40.74
N GLU A 156 -8.45 -45.87 39.70
CA GLU A 156 -6.98 -45.85 39.80
C GLU A 156 -6.36 -44.44 39.75
N LEU A 157 -7.18 -43.38 39.66
CA LEU A 157 -6.68 -42.00 39.63
C LEU A 157 -6.17 -41.55 41.01
N SER A 158 -4.89 -41.85 41.28
CA SER A 158 -4.12 -41.15 42.30
C SER A 158 -4.15 -39.64 42.04
N LYS A 159 -4.26 -38.85 43.11
CA LYS A 159 -4.23 -37.38 43.09
C LYS A 159 -2.94 -36.79 42.49
N SER A 160 -1.93 -37.62 42.23
CA SER A 160 -0.64 -37.29 41.65
C SER A 160 -0.45 -37.81 40.22
N SER A 161 -1.52 -38.18 39.48
CA SER A 161 -1.39 -38.62 38.09
C SER A 161 -0.94 -37.44 37.22
N HIS A 162 0.38 -37.29 37.04
CA HIS A 162 0.95 -36.38 36.06
C HIS A 162 0.36 -36.67 34.67
N ARG A 163 0.17 -35.60 33.89
CA ARG A 163 -0.23 -35.71 32.48
C ARG A 163 0.79 -36.60 31.76
N ILE A 164 0.28 -37.47 30.91
CA ILE A 164 1.04 -38.55 30.28
C ILE A 164 1.78 -37.99 29.05
N LEU A 165 1.19 -37.03 28.34
CA LEU A 165 1.81 -36.40 27.17
C LEU A 165 2.75 -35.24 27.52
N PRO A 166 3.84 -35.06 26.74
CA PRO A 166 4.77 -33.93 26.88
C PRO A 166 4.09 -32.57 26.77
N ARG A 167 4.73 -31.55 27.35
CA ARG A 167 4.16 -30.20 27.44
C ARG A 167 4.00 -29.54 26.07
N GLU A 168 4.87 -29.90 25.13
CA GLU A 168 4.95 -29.47 23.74
C GLU A 168 3.70 -29.85 22.92
N VAL A 169 2.94 -30.84 23.37
CA VAL A 169 1.64 -31.23 22.76
C VAL A 169 0.51 -30.31 23.24
N TRP A 170 0.62 -29.77 24.46
CA TRP A 170 -0.40 -28.92 25.10
C TRP A 170 -0.20 -27.41 24.86
N ASP A 171 1.03 -26.97 24.65
CA ASP A 171 1.32 -25.54 24.41
C ASP A 171 0.99 -25.09 22.96
N VAL A 172 0.58 -26.01 22.06
CA VAL A 172 0.24 -25.72 20.64
C VAL A 172 -1.03 -24.88 20.49
N GLU A 173 -2.17 -25.29 21.07
CA GLU A 173 -3.43 -24.51 21.03
C GLU A 173 -3.18 -23.08 21.52
N ARG A 174 -2.35 -22.93 22.57
CA ARG A 174 -1.95 -21.64 23.14
C ARG A 174 -1.03 -20.81 22.22
N GLN A 175 -0.28 -21.43 21.31
CA GLN A 175 0.51 -20.73 20.30
C GLN A 175 -0.37 -20.27 19.14
N GLU A 176 -1.25 -21.14 18.64
CA GLU A 176 -2.19 -20.80 17.56
C GLU A 176 -3.15 -19.68 17.95
N GLU A 177 -3.66 -19.70 19.18
CA GLU A 177 -4.45 -18.59 19.72
C GLU A 177 -3.68 -17.26 19.71
N ARG A 178 -2.38 -17.28 20.03
CA ARG A 178 -1.53 -16.07 20.05
C ARG A 178 -1.26 -15.55 18.65
N GLU A 179 -0.91 -16.44 17.72
CA GLU A 179 -0.66 -16.09 16.32
C GLU A 179 -1.92 -15.51 15.66
N GLN A 180 -3.10 -16.12 15.88
CA GLN A 180 -4.37 -15.58 15.39
C GLN A 180 -4.74 -14.22 16.00
N ILE A 181 -4.38 -13.96 17.27
CA ILE A 181 -4.62 -12.66 17.92
C ILE A 181 -3.68 -11.59 17.36
N GLU A 182 -2.39 -11.89 17.16
CA GLU A 182 -1.44 -10.97 16.52
C GLU A 182 -1.83 -10.68 15.06
N GLU A 183 -2.24 -11.71 14.31
CA GLU A 183 -2.73 -11.54 12.94
C GLU A 183 -4.03 -10.71 12.86
N GLN A 184 -4.95 -10.83 13.80
CA GLN A 184 -6.12 -9.94 13.84
C GLN A 184 -5.73 -8.50 14.23
N GLY A 185 -4.73 -8.33 15.10
CA GLY A 185 -4.26 -7.04 15.58
C GLY A 185 -3.66 -6.14 14.49
N TRP A 186 -2.75 -6.65 13.66
CA TRP A 186 -2.15 -5.83 12.58
C TRP A 186 -3.14 -5.52 11.45
N TRP A 187 -4.05 -6.43 11.09
CA TRP A 187 -5.12 -6.13 10.13
C TRP A 187 -6.11 -5.07 10.67
N ALA A 188 -6.48 -5.13 11.95
CA ALA A 188 -7.28 -4.09 12.61
C ALA A 188 -6.55 -2.73 12.63
N TRP A 189 -5.23 -2.73 12.87
CA TRP A 189 -4.39 -1.54 12.78
C TRP A 189 -4.33 -0.98 11.35
N ILE A 190 -4.06 -1.80 10.32
CA ILE A 190 -4.01 -1.35 8.91
C ILE A 190 -5.36 -0.79 8.44
N SER A 191 -6.46 -1.49 8.73
CA SER A 191 -7.81 -1.05 8.36
C SER A 191 -8.23 0.26 9.02
N SER A 192 -7.63 0.64 10.16
CA SER A 192 -7.86 1.96 10.77
C SER A 192 -7.30 3.15 9.96
N TYR A 193 -6.30 2.92 9.09
CA TYR A 193 -5.74 3.96 8.21
C TYR A 193 -6.39 4.00 6.82
N LEU A 194 -7.15 2.97 6.45
CA LEU A 194 -7.91 2.94 5.21
C LEU A 194 -9.30 3.55 5.48
N PRO A 195 -9.60 4.78 5.02
CA PRO A 195 -10.95 5.30 5.14
C PRO A 195 -11.88 4.42 4.29
N VAL A 196 -12.72 3.63 4.97
CA VAL A 196 -13.74 2.78 4.34
C VAL A 196 -14.73 3.69 3.61
N SER A 197 -14.45 3.96 2.33
CA SER A 197 -15.37 4.63 1.42
C SER A 197 -16.59 3.72 1.25
N GLN A 198 -17.77 4.27 1.54
CA GLN A 198 -19.05 3.56 1.59
C GLN A 198 -19.23 2.56 0.44
N THR A 199 -19.50 1.30 0.81
CA THR A 199 -19.81 0.20 -0.11
C THR A 199 -21.01 0.57 -0.99
N PRO A 200 -21.01 0.24 -2.30
CA PRO A 200 -22.08 0.64 -3.23
C PRO A 200 -23.48 0.19 -2.80
N GLU A 201 -23.61 -0.87 -2.00
CA GLU A 201 -24.89 -1.32 -1.45
C GLU A 201 -25.55 -0.29 -0.53
N GLN A 202 -24.77 0.48 0.27
CA GLN A 202 -25.35 1.52 1.12
C GLN A 202 -25.87 2.72 0.30
N GLN A 203 -25.24 3.02 -0.84
CA GLN A 203 -25.76 4.02 -1.78
C GLN A 203 -27.01 3.53 -2.51
N ALA A 204 -27.06 2.25 -2.88
CA ALA A 204 -28.26 1.64 -3.45
C ALA A 204 -29.44 1.70 -2.45
N GLU A 205 -29.22 1.34 -1.18
CA GLU A 205 -30.25 1.46 -0.14
C GLU A 205 -30.70 2.91 0.09
N SER A 206 -29.80 3.89 0.11
CA SER A 206 -30.19 5.30 0.29
C SER A 206 -31.05 5.81 -0.87
N VAL A 207 -30.68 5.48 -2.12
CA VAL A 207 -31.44 5.87 -3.32
C VAL A 207 -32.82 5.17 -3.36
N ILE A 208 -32.91 3.90 -2.96
CA ILE A 208 -34.19 3.17 -2.86
C ILE A 208 -35.08 3.77 -1.76
N ARG A 209 -34.51 4.16 -0.60
CA ARG A 209 -35.26 4.82 0.48
C ARG A 209 -35.73 6.22 0.09
N GLU A 210 -34.93 6.98 -0.64
CA GLU A 210 -35.30 8.32 -1.11
C GLU A 210 -36.41 8.26 -2.17
N SER A 211 -36.30 7.36 -3.15
CA SER A 211 -37.34 7.11 -4.17
C SER A 211 -38.68 6.66 -3.56
N LYS A 212 -38.67 6.04 -2.37
CA LYS A 212 -39.88 5.65 -1.64
C LYS A 212 -40.55 6.80 -0.87
N LYS A 213 -39.88 7.97 -0.73
CA LYS A 213 -40.40 9.13 0.02
C LYS A 213 -41.16 10.14 -0.84
N THR A 214 -40.97 10.12 -2.17
CA THR A 214 -41.59 11.07 -3.11
C THR A 214 -42.68 10.42 -3.96
N ILE A 215 -43.84 10.16 -3.37
CA ILE A 215 -45.09 9.92 -4.11
C ILE A 215 -45.93 11.21 -4.03
N PRO A 216 -46.13 11.96 -5.14
CA PRO A 216 -46.95 13.16 -5.12
C PRO A 216 -48.44 12.80 -5.04
N LYS A 217 -49.15 13.44 -4.11
CA LYS A 217 -50.57 13.24 -3.84
C LYS A 217 -51.44 14.08 -4.78
N VAL A 218 -52.19 13.41 -5.66
CA VAL A 218 -53.30 14.02 -6.41
C VAL A 218 -54.53 14.19 -5.48
N PRO A 219 -55.23 15.34 -5.50
CA PRO A 219 -56.60 15.46 -5.01
C PRO A 219 -57.64 15.38 -6.14
N ALA A 220 -58.82 14.87 -5.80
CA ALA A 220 -59.92 14.47 -6.70
C ALA A 220 -60.88 15.63 -7.09
N PRO A 221 -61.87 15.41 -8.00
CA PRO A 221 -62.65 16.49 -8.64
C PRO A 221 -64.14 16.60 -8.21
N VAL A 222 -64.82 17.57 -8.86
CA VAL A 222 -66.29 17.73 -9.11
C VAL A 222 -67.10 18.67 -8.19
N GLY A 223 -67.96 19.48 -8.84
CA GLY A 223 -68.93 20.43 -8.30
C GLY A 223 -69.12 21.62 -9.28
N GLU A 224 -69.51 21.40 -10.54
CA GLU A 224 -70.90 21.23 -11.02
C GLU A 224 -71.76 22.53 -10.96
N VAL A 225 -71.89 23.22 -12.09
CA VAL A 225 -73.06 24.05 -12.47
C VAL A 225 -73.26 23.98 -14.00
N VAL A 226 -74.50 23.67 -14.42
CA VAL A 226 -75.05 23.45 -15.79
C VAL A 226 -76.54 23.91 -15.72
N PRO A 227 -77.33 24.15 -16.81
CA PRO A 227 -77.06 24.34 -18.25
C PRO A 227 -77.08 25.86 -18.61
N ALA A 228 -77.43 26.42 -19.78
CA ALA A 228 -78.02 26.01 -21.09
C ALA A 228 -77.55 27.00 -22.21
N GLN A 229 -78.02 27.05 -23.46
CA GLN A 229 -79.04 26.37 -24.27
C GLN A 229 -78.57 26.38 -25.76
N ASN A 230 -78.95 25.39 -26.57
CA ASN A 230 -78.69 25.29 -28.03
C ASN A 230 -79.93 25.86 -28.80
N PRO A 231 -80.05 25.81 -30.15
CA PRO A 231 -79.09 25.59 -31.25
C PRO A 231 -79.24 26.58 -32.45
N ALA A 232 -78.28 26.61 -33.39
CA ALA A 232 -78.55 26.80 -34.85
C ALA A 232 -77.30 26.55 -35.73
N SER A 233 -77.44 25.64 -36.70
CA SER A 233 -76.71 25.62 -37.98
C SER A 233 -77.71 26.01 -39.09
N PRO A 234 -77.36 26.11 -40.40
CA PRO A 234 -76.06 25.99 -41.08
C PRO A 234 -75.78 27.16 -42.08
N ASP A 235 -74.64 27.15 -42.80
CA ASP A 235 -74.65 27.06 -44.28
C ASP A 235 -73.26 26.71 -44.89
N GLN A 236 -73.21 26.48 -46.21
CA GLN A 236 -72.13 25.86 -46.99
C GLN A 236 -71.30 26.82 -47.87
N SER A 237 -70.03 26.47 -48.15
CA SER A 237 -69.30 26.55 -49.45
C SER A 237 -67.80 26.24 -49.20
N LEU A 238 -67.15 25.26 -49.86
CA LEU A 238 -66.63 25.23 -51.26
C LEU A 238 -65.57 26.34 -51.49
N GLU A 239 -64.35 26.09 -51.97
CA GLU A 239 -63.82 25.17 -52.99
C GLU A 239 -62.35 24.72 -52.68
N SER A 240 -61.86 23.51 -53.06
CA SER A 240 -61.15 23.15 -54.33
C SER A 240 -59.82 23.91 -54.55
N ARG A 241 -58.67 23.36 -54.97
CA ARG A 241 -58.22 21.99 -55.33
C ARG A 241 -56.67 21.96 -55.42
N LYS A 242 -56.08 20.74 -55.43
CA LYS A 242 -54.90 20.21 -56.18
C LYS A 242 -53.89 21.19 -56.86
N ALA A 243 -52.61 20.83 -57.02
CA ALA A 243 -51.99 19.50 -57.07
C ALA A 243 -50.57 19.49 -56.44
#